data_AF-A0A419DG36-F1
#
_entry.id   AF-A0A419DG36-F1
#
_cell.length_a   1.000
_cell.length_b   1.000
_cell.length_c   1.000
_cell.angle_alpha   90.00
_cell.angle_beta   90.00
_cell.angle_gamma   90.00
#
_symmetry.space_group_name_H-M   'P 1'
#
loop_
_entity.id
_entity.type
_entity.pdbx_description
1 polymer ?
#
loop_
_entity_poly.entity_id
_entity_poly.type
_entity_poly.pdbx_seq_one_letter_code
_entity_poly.pdbx_strand_id
1 'polypeptide(L)'
;MKEHIKKHTNIERQLKKKLSQIEDIIKSNERNAVKVRLINEILGKVTDKFIDIHHRALTDEMTGFVNRWFLNEFLKKMMRSSQRYGHDLSLAIMDIDHFKTVNDTFGHPAGDMVIKKIAGIITKNIRSSDVVSRYGGDEFIVVFPSTSLTDAKMVMNRIKLAVAEYDFDGGIRSGISFGLANLKKKHNLFEDLVKEADLKLYKAKQHRTDPNTNNLKK
;
A
#
# COMPACT_ATOMS: atom_id res chain seq x y z
N MET A 1 -32.78 -29.69 73.75
CA MET A 1 -31.98 -30.71 73.03
C MET A 1 -32.50 -31.00 71.60
N LYS A 2 -33.79 -31.34 71.40
CA LYS A 2 -34.35 -31.65 70.06
C LYS A 2 -34.33 -30.48 69.05
N GLU A 3 -34.55 -29.23 69.50
CA GLU A 3 -34.48 -28.05 68.61
C GLU A 3 -33.06 -27.75 68.09
N HIS A 4 -32.05 -27.94 68.93
CA HIS A 4 -30.65 -27.69 68.58
C HIS A 4 -30.16 -28.66 67.50
N ILE A 5 -30.57 -29.93 67.62
CA ILE A 5 -30.30 -30.97 66.62
C ILE A 5 -31.00 -30.63 65.29
N LYS A 6 -32.29 -30.26 65.32
CA LYS A 6 -33.04 -29.84 64.12
C LYS A 6 -32.43 -28.64 63.39
N LYS A 7 -31.94 -27.63 64.13
CA LYS A 7 -31.24 -26.47 63.56
C LYS A 7 -29.93 -26.89 62.87
N HIS A 8 -29.15 -27.76 63.51
CA HIS A 8 -27.91 -28.30 62.93
C HIS A 8 -28.17 -29.08 61.64
N THR A 9 -29.17 -29.97 61.63
CA THR A 9 -29.51 -30.75 60.44
C THR A 9 -29.98 -29.87 59.27
N ASN A 10 -30.66 -28.76 59.58
CA ASN A 10 -31.12 -27.81 58.57
C ASN A 10 -29.96 -27.00 57.97
N ILE A 11 -29.00 -26.59 58.80
CA ILE A 11 -27.77 -25.90 58.36
C ILE A 11 -26.92 -26.83 57.48
N GLU A 12 -26.71 -28.08 57.88
CA GLU A 12 -25.96 -29.06 57.08
C GLU A 12 -26.61 -29.32 55.71
N ARG A 13 -27.94 -29.41 55.67
CA ARG A 13 -28.69 -29.56 54.42
C ARG A 13 -28.55 -28.32 53.53
N GLN A 14 -28.59 -27.12 54.09
CA GLN A 14 -28.33 -25.89 53.34
C GLN A 14 -26.88 -25.82 52.83
N LEU A 15 -25.91 -26.25 53.63
CA LEU A 15 -24.49 -26.26 53.26
C LEU A 15 -24.22 -27.22 52.10
N LYS A 16 -24.77 -28.44 52.15
CA LYS A 16 -24.69 -29.41 51.04
C LYS A 16 -25.31 -28.87 49.76
N LYS A 17 -26.43 -28.15 49.86
CA LYS A 17 -27.11 -27.55 48.70
C LYS A 17 -26.27 -26.45 48.06
N LYS A 18 -25.60 -25.61 48.87
CA LYS A 18 -24.66 -24.59 48.38
C LYS A 18 -23.39 -25.18 47.77
N LEU A 19 -22.85 -26.26 48.36
CA LEU A 19 -21.69 -26.99 47.81
C LEU A 19 -21.96 -27.52 46.41
N SER A 20 -23.10 -28.19 46.21
CA SER A 20 -23.51 -28.67 44.88
C SER A 20 -23.66 -27.52 43.86
N GLN A 21 -24.21 -26.38 44.26
CA GLN A 21 -24.28 -25.20 43.38
C GLN A 21 -22.90 -24.66 43.00
N ILE A 22 -21.93 -24.65 43.93
CA ILE A 22 -20.55 -24.20 43.65
C ILE A 22 -19.86 -25.16 42.67
N GLU A 23 -20.03 -26.47 42.83
CA GLU A 23 -19.47 -27.47 41.92
C GLU A 23 -19.98 -27.30 40.48
N ASP A 24 -21.28 -27.01 40.32
CA ASP A 24 -21.88 -26.74 39.01
C ASP A 24 -21.32 -25.45 38.38
N ILE A 25 -21.12 -24.40 39.19
CA ILE A 25 -20.50 -23.14 38.73
C ILE A 25 -19.06 -23.37 38.28
N ILE A 26 -18.27 -24.15 39.03
CA ILE A 26 -16.87 -24.46 38.68
C ILE A 26 -16.81 -25.19 37.34
N LYS A 27 -17.62 -26.25 37.15
CA LYS A 27 -17.71 -26.98 35.87
C LYS A 27 -18.15 -26.08 34.71
N SER A 28 -19.09 -25.17 34.96
CA SER A 28 -19.53 -24.19 33.95
C SER A 28 -18.39 -23.24 33.56
N ASN A 29 -17.65 -22.72 34.55
CA ASN A 29 -16.51 -21.84 34.31
C ASN A 29 -15.36 -22.51 33.55
N GLU A 30 -15.05 -23.77 33.85
CA GLU A 30 -14.04 -24.54 33.10
C GLU A 30 -14.44 -24.70 31.62
N ARG A 31 -15.71 -25.03 31.35
CA ARG A 31 -16.24 -25.08 29.98
C ARG A 31 -16.19 -23.72 29.30
N ASN A 32 -16.47 -22.64 30.03
CA ASN A 32 -16.39 -21.28 29.50
C ASN A 32 -14.94 -20.90 29.16
N ALA A 33 -13.95 -21.32 29.94
CA ALA A 33 -12.53 -21.07 29.64
C ALA A 33 -12.09 -21.71 28.31
N VAL A 34 -12.55 -22.94 28.03
CA VAL A 34 -12.30 -23.60 26.74
C VAL A 34 -12.98 -22.86 25.58
N LYS A 35 -14.23 -22.42 25.76
CA LYS A 35 -14.95 -21.62 24.75
C LYS A 35 -14.24 -20.28 24.47
N VAL A 36 -13.75 -19.59 25.51
CA VAL A 36 -13.02 -18.33 25.37
C VAL A 36 -11.73 -18.53 24.56
N ARG A 37 -10.97 -19.61 24.80
CA ARG A 37 -9.79 -19.93 23.98
C ARG A 37 -10.16 -20.15 22.51
N LEU A 38 -11.21 -20.93 22.25
CA LEU A 38 -11.67 -21.18 20.88
C LEU A 38 -12.13 -19.89 20.18
N ILE A 39 -12.86 -19.02 20.88
CA ILE A 39 -13.29 -17.72 20.35
C ILE A 39 -12.07 -16.87 19.98
N ASN A 40 -11.05 -16.79 20.83
CA ASN A 40 -9.85 -16.01 20.55
C ASN A 40 -9.08 -16.56 19.34
N GLU A 41 -9.01 -17.89 19.18
CA GLU A 41 -8.36 -18.51 18.02
C GLU A 41 -9.13 -18.20 16.72
N ILE A 42 -10.46 -18.32 16.74
CA ILE A 42 -11.32 -17.97 15.59
C ILE A 42 -11.19 -16.48 15.28
N LEU A 43 -11.19 -15.63 16.30
CA LEU A 43 -11.07 -14.18 16.13
C LEU A 43 -9.76 -13.82 15.44
N GLY A 44 -8.64 -14.43 15.85
CA GLY A 44 -7.34 -14.27 15.19
C GLY A 44 -7.38 -14.64 13.71
N LYS A 45 -7.96 -15.81 13.37
CA LYS A 45 -8.09 -16.24 11.96
C LYS A 45 -8.96 -15.30 11.14
N VAL A 46 -10.04 -14.78 11.72
CA VAL A 46 -10.92 -13.80 11.05
C VAL A 46 -10.20 -12.48 10.83
N THR A 47 -9.44 -11.99 11.83
CA THR A 47 -8.67 -10.76 11.69
C THR A 47 -7.58 -10.88 10.63
N ASP A 48 -6.85 -11.99 10.61
CA ASP A 48 -5.81 -12.24 9.61
C ASP A 48 -6.42 -12.27 8.20
N LYS A 49 -7.54 -12.97 8.03
CA LYS A 49 -8.25 -13.03 6.76
C LYS A 49 -8.76 -11.67 6.31
N PHE A 50 -9.26 -10.87 7.26
CA PHE A 50 -9.73 -9.52 7.00
C PHE A 50 -8.59 -8.61 6.56
N ILE A 51 -7.45 -8.66 7.25
CA ILE A 51 -6.23 -7.94 6.88
C ILE A 51 -5.77 -8.33 5.48
N ASP A 52 -5.71 -9.63 5.17
CA ASP A 52 -5.34 -10.14 3.84
C ASP A 52 -6.28 -9.63 2.73
N ILE A 53 -7.60 -9.72 2.96
CA ILE A 53 -8.60 -9.23 2.00
C ILE A 53 -8.43 -7.72 1.80
N HIS A 54 -8.22 -6.97 2.89
CA HIS A 54 -8.00 -5.54 2.80
C HIS A 54 -6.71 -5.18 2.07
N HIS A 55 -5.60 -5.88 2.33
CA HIS A 55 -4.36 -5.65 1.60
C HIS A 55 -4.55 -5.90 0.10
N ARG A 56 -5.07 -7.07 -0.29
CA ARG A 56 -5.30 -7.40 -1.71
C ARG A 56 -6.30 -6.45 -2.39
N ALA A 57 -7.29 -5.98 -1.65
CA ALA A 57 -8.26 -5.00 -2.17
C ALA A 57 -7.65 -3.61 -2.38
N LEU A 58 -6.51 -3.30 -1.76
CA LEU A 58 -5.90 -1.97 -1.77
C LEU A 58 -4.52 -1.92 -2.44
N THR A 59 -3.92 -3.05 -2.78
CA THR A 59 -2.58 -3.12 -3.38
C THR A 59 -2.57 -3.85 -4.72
N ASP A 60 -1.61 -3.51 -5.58
CA ASP A 60 -1.25 -4.25 -6.77
C ASP A 60 -0.43 -5.50 -6.38
N GLU A 61 -0.89 -6.69 -6.76
CA GLU A 61 -0.28 -7.96 -6.36
C GLU A 61 1.15 -8.16 -6.90
N MET A 62 1.48 -7.53 -8.03
CA MET A 62 2.79 -7.69 -8.66
C MET A 62 3.87 -6.87 -7.97
N THR A 63 3.55 -5.65 -7.55
CA THR A 63 4.51 -4.67 -7.04
C THR A 63 4.39 -4.42 -5.54
N GLY A 64 3.26 -4.78 -4.92
CA GLY A 64 2.94 -4.47 -3.53
C GLY A 64 2.57 -3.00 -3.29
N PHE A 65 2.60 -2.16 -4.32
CA PHE A 65 2.18 -0.77 -4.25
C PHE A 65 0.68 -0.63 -4.09
N VAL A 66 0.21 0.54 -3.65
CA VAL A 66 -1.23 0.75 -3.54
C VAL A 66 -1.86 0.72 -4.93
N ASN A 67 -3.07 0.19 -5.05
CA ASN A 67 -3.77 0.17 -6.33
C ASN A 67 -4.33 1.55 -6.67
N ARG A 68 -4.80 1.69 -7.92
CA ARG A 68 -5.36 2.94 -8.44
C ARG A 68 -6.53 3.46 -7.61
N TRP A 69 -7.37 2.57 -7.07
CA TRP A 69 -8.49 2.98 -6.23
C TRP A 69 -8.03 3.68 -4.96
N PHE A 70 -7.08 3.07 -4.23
CA PHE A 70 -6.55 3.65 -3.00
C PHE A 70 -5.82 4.97 -3.28
N LEU A 71 -5.02 5.03 -4.35
CA LEU A 71 -4.33 6.26 -4.75
C LEU A 71 -5.31 7.43 -4.94
N ASN A 72 -6.44 7.19 -5.62
CA ASN A 72 -7.46 8.22 -5.86
C ASN A 72 -8.03 8.74 -4.53
N GLU A 73 -8.34 7.86 -3.59
CA GLU A 73 -8.86 8.24 -2.26
C GLU A 73 -7.81 8.98 -1.43
N PHE A 74 -6.55 8.56 -1.51
CA PHE A 74 -5.43 9.23 -0.87
C PHE A 74 -5.24 10.66 -1.41
N LEU A 75 -5.20 10.82 -2.73
CA LEU A 75 -5.03 12.13 -3.37
C LEU A 75 -6.15 13.11 -3.03
N LYS A 76 -7.42 12.67 -3.02
CA LYS A 76 -8.56 13.50 -2.60
C LYS A 76 -8.40 14.05 -1.17
N LYS A 77 -7.79 13.29 -0.27
CA LYS A 77 -7.52 13.73 1.11
C LYS A 77 -6.33 14.69 1.15
N MET A 78 -5.25 14.35 0.46
CA MET A 78 -4.02 15.15 0.44
C MET A 78 -4.22 16.51 -0.23
N MET A 79 -4.97 16.58 -1.33
CA MET A 79 -5.29 17.86 -1.99
C MET A 79 -6.07 18.78 -1.07
N ARG A 80 -7.10 18.28 -0.38
CA ARG A 80 -7.89 19.06 0.59
C ARG A 80 -7.02 19.57 1.75
N SER A 81 -6.11 18.73 2.24
CA SER A 81 -5.17 19.10 3.30
C SER A 81 -4.20 20.20 2.81
N SER A 82 -3.57 19.99 1.66
CA SER A 82 -2.62 20.92 1.04
C SER A 82 -3.27 22.27 0.72
N GLN A 83 -4.50 22.29 0.17
CA GLN A 83 -5.24 23.53 -0.08
C GLN A 83 -5.61 24.28 1.20
N ARG A 84 -5.92 23.55 2.29
CA ARG A 84 -6.29 24.15 3.58
C ARG A 84 -5.09 24.75 4.31
N TYR A 85 -3.97 24.03 4.33
CA TYR A 85 -2.80 24.38 5.15
C TYR A 85 -1.67 25.03 4.33
N GLY A 86 -1.80 25.10 3.01
CA GLY A 86 -0.81 25.71 2.12
C GLY A 86 0.46 24.88 1.94
N HIS A 87 0.44 23.59 2.25
CA HIS A 87 1.59 22.70 2.01
C HIS A 87 1.72 22.34 0.54
N ASP A 88 2.94 22.12 0.08
CA ASP A 88 3.18 21.59 -1.26
C ASP A 88 2.63 20.17 -1.43
N LEU A 89 2.21 19.83 -2.64
CA LEU A 89 1.87 18.46 -3.03
C LEU A 89 2.32 18.25 -4.47
N SER A 90 3.27 17.34 -4.67
CA SER A 90 3.78 17.01 -6.00
C SER A 90 3.39 15.59 -6.41
N LEU A 91 3.25 15.38 -7.71
CA LEU A 91 2.89 14.11 -8.32
C LEU A 91 3.76 13.88 -9.55
N ALA A 92 4.31 12.68 -9.67
CA ALA A 92 4.95 12.18 -10.87
C ALA A 92 4.11 11.08 -11.50
N ILE A 93 3.98 11.10 -12.83
CA ILE A 93 3.61 9.93 -13.62
C ILE A 93 4.88 9.47 -14.31
N MET A 94 5.18 8.19 -14.25
CA MET A 94 6.31 7.58 -14.92
C MET A 94 5.88 6.35 -15.69
N ASP A 95 6.65 6.04 -16.73
CA ASP A 95 6.42 4.93 -17.64
C ASP A 95 7.76 4.28 -17.99
N ILE A 96 7.75 2.96 -18.15
CA ILE A 96 8.93 2.16 -18.50
C ILE A 96 9.20 2.28 -20.00
N ASP A 97 10.36 2.83 -20.34
CA ASP A 97 10.75 3.05 -21.73
C ASP A 97 10.90 1.71 -22.48
N HIS A 98 10.31 1.63 -23.68
CA HIS A 98 10.38 0.45 -24.55
C HIS A 98 9.88 -0.86 -23.91
N PHE A 99 8.99 -0.79 -22.91
CA PHE A 99 8.49 -1.98 -22.21
C PHE A 99 7.86 -3.02 -23.14
N LYS A 100 7.11 -2.58 -24.16
CA LYS A 100 6.58 -3.48 -25.18
C LYS A 100 7.69 -4.26 -25.90
N THR A 101 8.80 -3.62 -26.25
CA THR A 101 9.95 -4.27 -26.89
C THR A 101 10.57 -5.33 -25.97
N VAL A 102 10.63 -5.08 -24.66
CA VAL A 102 11.07 -6.10 -23.69
C VAL A 102 10.15 -7.32 -23.72
N ASN A 103 8.83 -7.12 -23.67
CA ASN A 103 7.86 -8.22 -23.76
C ASN A 103 7.95 -8.97 -25.08
N ASP A 104 8.05 -8.25 -26.20
CA ASP A 104 8.09 -8.86 -27.53
C ASP A 104 9.39 -9.65 -27.76
N THR A 105 10.50 -9.23 -27.13
CA THR A 105 11.83 -9.86 -27.31
C THR A 105 12.10 -10.99 -26.31
N PHE A 106 11.72 -10.81 -25.04
CA PHE A 106 12.08 -11.71 -23.94
C PHE A 106 10.86 -12.40 -23.30
N GLY A 107 9.65 -12.08 -23.76
CA GLY A 107 8.40 -12.62 -23.23
C GLY A 107 7.88 -11.88 -22.01
N HIS A 108 6.59 -12.06 -21.72
CA HIS A 108 5.92 -11.45 -20.56
C HIS A 108 6.58 -11.73 -19.20
N PRO A 109 7.13 -12.94 -18.91
CA PRO A 109 7.80 -13.17 -17.64
C PRO A 109 9.00 -12.24 -17.40
N ALA A 110 9.71 -11.84 -18.46
CA ALA A 110 10.78 -10.86 -18.37
C ALA A 110 10.25 -9.46 -18.08
N GLY A 111 9.14 -9.06 -18.72
CA GLY A 111 8.47 -7.79 -18.41
C GLY A 111 8.00 -7.71 -16.96
N ASP A 112 7.39 -8.78 -16.43
CA ASP A 112 6.97 -8.87 -15.04
C ASP A 112 8.16 -8.73 -14.06
N MET A 113 9.29 -9.34 -14.41
CA MET A 113 10.53 -9.19 -13.64
C MET A 113 11.02 -7.73 -13.68
N VAL A 114 11.05 -7.07 -14.84
CA VAL A 114 11.43 -5.66 -14.95
C VAL A 114 10.55 -4.77 -14.08
N ILE A 115 9.22 -4.97 -14.12
CA ILE A 115 8.27 -4.24 -13.27
C ILE A 115 8.60 -4.42 -11.78
N LYS A 116 8.83 -5.65 -11.33
CA LYS A 116 9.16 -5.95 -9.93
C LYS A 116 10.47 -5.32 -9.49
N LYS A 117 11.50 -5.36 -10.35
CA LYS A 117 12.80 -4.73 -10.06
C LYS A 117 12.68 -3.21 -9.99
N ILE A 118 11.96 -2.58 -10.92
CA ILE A 118 11.70 -1.14 -10.90
C ILE A 118 10.91 -0.74 -9.65
N ALA A 119 9.90 -1.52 -9.26
CA ALA A 119 9.19 -1.29 -8.00
C ALA A 119 10.15 -1.29 -6.80
N GLY A 120 11.04 -2.27 -6.71
CA GLY A 120 12.08 -2.31 -5.67
C GLY A 120 13.03 -1.10 -5.70
N ILE A 121 13.40 -0.61 -6.89
CA ILE A 121 14.21 0.60 -7.05
C ILE A 121 13.46 1.84 -6.56
N ILE A 122 12.19 1.99 -6.91
CA ILE A 122 11.35 3.09 -6.44
C ILE A 122 11.30 3.07 -4.91
N THR A 123 10.96 1.93 -4.28
CA THR A 123 10.86 1.79 -2.83
C THR A 123 12.14 2.22 -2.09
N LYS A 124 13.31 1.89 -2.62
CA LYS A 124 14.61 2.28 -2.02
C LYS A 124 14.90 3.78 -2.13
N ASN A 125 14.22 4.48 -3.02
CA ASN A 125 14.50 5.87 -3.37
C ASN A 125 13.44 6.85 -2.88
N ILE A 126 12.34 6.39 -2.28
CA ILE A 126 11.28 7.25 -1.75
C ILE A 126 11.25 7.23 -0.23
N ARG A 127 10.56 8.20 0.37
CA ARG A 127 10.33 8.27 1.82
C ARG A 127 9.09 7.44 2.19
N SER A 128 8.95 7.12 3.47
CA SER A 128 7.74 6.45 3.98
C SER A 128 6.46 7.27 3.84
N SER A 129 6.58 8.60 3.71
CA SER A 129 5.46 9.51 3.46
C SER A 129 5.01 9.52 2.00
N ASP A 130 5.85 9.08 1.08
CA ASP A 130 5.55 9.08 -0.35
C ASP A 130 4.66 7.87 -0.66
N VAL A 131 3.73 8.05 -1.59
CA VAL A 131 2.79 6.99 -1.98
C VAL A 131 3.00 6.64 -3.44
N VAL A 132 3.16 5.36 -3.73
CA VAL A 132 3.35 4.85 -5.09
C VAL A 132 2.21 3.94 -5.46
N SER A 133 1.73 4.06 -6.69
CA SER A 133 0.75 3.17 -7.27
C SER A 133 1.19 2.73 -8.65
N ARG A 134 0.97 1.46 -8.99
CA ARG A 134 0.98 1.01 -10.37
C ARG A 134 -0.35 1.40 -11.01
N TYR A 135 -0.31 2.39 -11.90
CA TYR A 135 -1.50 3.05 -12.45
C TYR A 135 -2.00 2.38 -13.74
N GLY A 136 -1.07 1.80 -14.50
CA GLY A 136 -1.30 1.03 -15.73
C GLY A 136 -0.39 -0.19 -15.81
N GLY A 137 -0.27 -0.81 -16.99
CA GLY A 137 0.57 -2.00 -17.18
C GLY A 137 2.04 -1.74 -16.83
N ASP A 138 2.59 -0.66 -17.35
CA ASP A 138 3.99 -0.22 -17.22
C ASP A 138 4.11 1.20 -16.65
N GLU A 139 3.00 1.75 -16.18
CA GLU A 139 2.90 3.10 -15.65
C GLU A 139 2.81 3.11 -14.12
N PHE A 140 3.55 4.03 -13.49
CA PHE A 140 3.48 4.27 -12.07
C PHE A 140 3.17 5.73 -11.77
N ILE A 141 2.44 5.97 -10.68
CA ILE A 141 2.27 7.29 -10.10
C ILE A 141 2.99 7.32 -8.76
N VAL A 142 3.78 8.37 -8.54
CA VAL A 142 4.41 8.68 -7.25
C VAL A 142 3.86 10.00 -6.74
N VAL A 143 3.38 10.01 -5.51
CA VAL A 143 2.83 11.19 -4.82
C VAL A 143 3.79 11.58 -3.71
N PHE A 144 4.11 12.87 -3.67
CA PHE A 144 5.05 13.47 -2.73
C PHE A 144 4.32 14.51 -1.86
N PRO A 145 3.77 14.11 -0.70
CA PRO A 145 3.22 15.03 0.28
C PRO A 145 4.25 16.05 0.77
N SER A 146 3.81 17.29 0.99
CA SER A 146 4.63 18.37 1.57
C SER A 146 5.98 18.55 0.87
N THR A 147 6.01 18.34 -0.45
CA THR A 147 7.24 18.30 -1.24
C THR A 147 7.08 19.19 -2.47
N SER A 148 8.03 20.10 -2.64
CA SER A 148 8.06 21.03 -3.77
C SER A 148 8.27 20.30 -5.10
N LEU A 149 7.92 20.96 -6.21
CA LEU A 149 8.17 20.42 -7.55
C LEU A 149 9.67 20.13 -7.79
N THR A 150 10.54 20.97 -7.26
CA THR A 150 12.00 20.84 -7.41
C THR A 150 12.52 19.62 -6.66
N ASP A 151 12.07 19.41 -5.42
CA ASP A 151 12.48 18.27 -4.60
C ASP A 151 11.95 16.95 -5.17
N ALA A 152 10.68 16.93 -5.61
CA ALA A 152 10.11 15.78 -6.30
C ALA A 152 10.91 15.45 -7.58
N LYS A 153 11.37 16.46 -8.32
CA LYS A 153 12.23 16.27 -9.50
C LYS A 153 13.57 15.65 -9.16
N MET A 154 14.19 16.03 -8.04
CA MET A 154 15.44 15.40 -7.58
C MET A 154 15.24 13.91 -7.27
N VAL A 155 14.15 13.56 -6.59
CA VAL A 155 13.82 12.15 -6.30
C VAL A 155 13.58 11.36 -7.59
N MET A 156 12.77 11.88 -8.51
CA MET A 156 12.49 11.21 -9.78
C MET A 156 13.73 11.06 -10.67
N ASN A 157 14.63 12.05 -10.69
CA ASN A 157 15.91 11.92 -11.39
C ASN A 157 16.79 10.83 -10.78
N ARG A 158 16.83 10.72 -9.45
CA ARG A 158 17.57 9.65 -8.77
C ARG A 158 17.01 8.28 -9.13
N ILE A 159 15.69 8.11 -9.12
CA ILE A 159 15.03 6.86 -9.56
C ILE A 159 15.39 6.56 -11.01
N LYS A 160 15.31 7.57 -11.90
CA LYS A 160 15.63 7.41 -13.32
C LYS A 160 17.06 6.94 -13.55
N LEU A 161 18.03 7.51 -12.86
CA LEU A 161 19.43 7.08 -12.93
C LEU A 161 19.59 5.66 -12.38
N ALA A 162 19.03 5.37 -11.22
CA ALA A 162 19.10 4.05 -10.60
C ALA A 162 18.48 2.95 -11.49
N VAL A 163 17.39 3.24 -12.21
CA VAL A 163 16.81 2.32 -13.20
C VAL A 163 17.74 2.14 -14.40
N ALA A 164 18.29 3.22 -14.95
CA ALA A 164 19.17 3.15 -16.12
C ALA A 164 20.49 2.40 -15.84
N GLU A 165 20.96 2.43 -14.60
CA GLU A 165 22.17 1.72 -14.14
C GLU A 165 21.88 0.29 -13.68
N TYR A 166 20.61 -0.10 -13.54
CA TYR A 166 20.24 -1.43 -13.06
C TYR A 166 20.42 -2.49 -14.15
N ASP A 167 21.09 -3.59 -13.80
CA ASP A 167 21.19 -4.78 -14.66
C ASP A 167 19.96 -5.66 -14.44
N PHE A 168 19.08 -5.74 -15.44
CA PHE A 168 17.79 -6.44 -15.34
C PHE A 168 17.89 -7.95 -15.63
N ASP A 169 19.03 -8.59 -15.39
CA ASP A 169 19.30 -9.98 -15.76
C ASP A 169 19.10 -10.25 -17.28
N GLY A 170 19.77 -11.26 -17.83
CA GLY A 170 19.56 -11.66 -19.24
C GLY A 170 19.90 -10.58 -20.29
N GLY A 171 20.71 -9.57 -19.93
CA GLY A 171 21.12 -8.49 -20.84
C GLY A 171 20.06 -7.43 -21.11
N ILE A 172 18.96 -7.42 -20.35
CA ILE A 172 17.90 -6.43 -20.49
C ILE A 172 18.38 -5.08 -19.96
N ARG A 173 18.25 -4.04 -20.78
CA ARG A 173 18.41 -2.65 -20.35
C ARG A 173 17.07 -1.94 -20.45
N SER A 174 16.74 -1.19 -19.41
CA SER A 174 15.49 -0.44 -19.34
C SER A 174 15.74 0.98 -18.85
N GLY A 175 14.79 1.86 -19.12
CA GLY A 175 14.80 3.25 -18.68
C GLY A 175 13.40 3.64 -18.21
N ILE A 176 13.31 4.82 -17.62
CA ILE A 176 12.02 5.44 -17.35
C ILE A 176 11.97 6.87 -17.89
N SER A 177 10.78 7.22 -18.36
CA SER A 177 10.37 8.59 -18.63
C SER A 177 9.34 9.00 -17.57
N PHE A 178 9.36 10.28 -17.17
CA PHE A 178 8.41 10.78 -16.18
C PHE A 178 8.00 12.23 -16.47
N GLY A 179 6.79 12.57 -16.05
CA GLY A 179 6.25 13.93 -16.02
C GLY A 179 5.83 14.30 -14.60
N LEU A 180 6.06 15.55 -14.21
CA LEU A 180 5.86 16.03 -12.84
C LEU A 180 4.88 17.20 -12.79
N ALA A 181 3.93 17.17 -11.86
CA ALA A 181 3.07 18.29 -11.55
C ALA A 181 3.14 18.62 -10.05
N ASN A 182 2.77 19.85 -9.72
CA ASN A 182 2.61 20.32 -8.35
C ASN A 182 1.23 20.94 -8.22
N LEU A 183 0.61 20.78 -7.05
CA LEU A 183 -0.73 21.24 -6.78
C LEU A 183 -0.77 22.77 -6.79
N LYS A 184 -1.65 23.32 -7.63
CA LYS A 184 -1.88 24.76 -7.76
C LYS A 184 -3.33 25.05 -7.39
N LYS A 185 -3.62 26.30 -7.03
CA LYS A 185 -4.99 26.76 -6.71
C LYS A 185 -6.02 26.48 -7.82
N LYS A 186 -5.58 26.41 -9.08
CA LYS A 186 -6.44 26.10 -10.24
C LYS A 186 -6.91 24.64 -10.32
N HIS A 187 -6.28 23.73 -9.58
CA HIS A 187 -6.63 22.31 -9.61
C HIS A 187 -7.79 22.07 -8.65
N ASN A 188 -8.91 21.59 -9.20
CA ASN A 188 -10.12 21.28 -8.41
C ASN A 188 -10.21 19.78 -8.13
N LEU A 189 -9.73 18.97 -9.07
CA LEU A 189 -9.77 17.52 -9.02
C LEU A 189 -8.35 16.95 -9.14
N PHE A 190 -8.14 15.73 -8.64
CA PHE A 190 -6.82 15.10 -8.75
C PHE A 190 -6.48 14.76 -10.19
N GLU A 191 -7.50 14.50 -11.01
CA GLU A 191 -7.38 14.28 -12.45
C GLU A 191 -6.74 15.47 -13.16
N ASP A 192 -6.91 16.71 -12.66
CA ASP A 192 -6.24 17.89 -13.22
C ASP A 192 -4.72 17.80 -13.02
N LEU A 193 -4.29 17.34 -11.85
CA LEU A 193 -2.88 17.18 -11.50
C LEU A 193 -2.24 16.03 -12.30
N VAL A 194 -2.96 14.91 -12.41
CA VAL A 194 -2.57 13.75 -13.23
C VAL A 194 -2.44 14.17 -14.69
N LYS A 195 -3.42 14.89 -15.26
CA LYS A 195 -3.34 15.41 -16.63
C LYS A 195 -2.15 16.34 -16.87
N GLU A 196 -1.82 17.23 -15.92
CA GLU A 196 -0.65 18.11 -16.06
C GLU A 196 0.66 17.30 -16.06
N ALA A 197 0.75 16.25 -15.24
CA ALA A 197 1.91 15.37 -15.19
C ALA A 197 2.02 14.52 -16.46
N ASP A 198 0.91 13.96 -16.93
CA ASP A 198 0.83 13.17 -18.16
C ASP A 198 1.27 13.95 -19.40
N LEU A 199 0.81 15.19 -19.54
CA LEU A 199 1.25 16.06 -20.65
C LEU A 199 2.77 16.28 -20.64
N LYS A 200 3.39 16.34 -19.47
CA LYS A 200 4.85 16.49 -19.35
C LYS A 200 5.58 15.18 -19.64
N LEU A 201 5.00 14.04 -19.26
CA LEU A 201 5.52 12.72 -19.62
C LEU A 201 5.49 12.52 -21.13
N TYR A 202 4.37 12.84 -21.77
CA TYR A 202 4.20 12.78 -23.22
C TYR A 202 5.29 13.59 -23.93
N LYS A 203 5.52 14.84 -23.51
CA LYS A 203 6.62 15.68 -24.04
C LYS A 203 8.00 15.06 -23.84
N ALA A 204 8.25 14.47 -22.67
CA ALA A 204 9.52 13.81 -22.37
C ALA A 204 9.78 12.61 -23.30
N LYS A 205 8.73 11.85 -23.64
CA LYS A 205 8.81 10.74 -24.60
C LYS A 205 9.01 11.23 -26.03
N GLN A 206 8.32 12.29 -26.45
CA GLN A 206 8.48 12.86 -27.81
C GLN A 206 9.91 13.31 -28.11
N HIS A 207 10.58 13.96 -27.15
CA HIS A 207 11.96 14.40 -27.30
C HIS A 207 12.97 13.26 -27.47
N ARG A 208 12.62 12.01 -27.13
CA ARG A 208 13.48 10.83 -27.37
C ARG A 208 13.30 10.21 -28.75
N THR A 209 12.11 10.34 -29.32
CA THR A 209 11.81 9.88 -30.68
C THR A 209 12.26 10.85 -31.77
N ASP A 210 12.76 12.04 -31.42
CA ASP A 210 13.32 12.99 -32.38
C ASP A 210 14.78 12.63 -32.71
N PRO A 211 15.08 12.18 -33.95
CA PRO A 211 16.43 11.77 -34.34
C PRO A 211 17.48 12.88 -34.22
N ASN A 212 17.09 14.15 -34.10
CA ASN A 212 18.01 15.29 -34.03
C ASN A 212 18.59 15.58 -32.64
N THR A 213 18.12 14.93 -31.56
CA THR A 213 18.62 15.20 -30.19
C THR A 213 19.76 14.29 -29.74
N ASN A 214 20.07 13.22 -30.47
CA ASN A 214 21.17 12.30 -30.14
C ASN A 214 22.57 12.78 -30.58
N ASN A 215 22.69 13.94 -31.23
CA ASN A 215 23.97 14.47 -31.76
C ASN A 215 24.66 15.51 -30.87
N LEU A 216 24.23 15.70 -29.62
CA LEU A 216 24.89 16.62 -28.67
C LEU A 216 25.33 15.86 -27.42
N LYS A 217 26.32 14.98 -27.58
CA LYS A 217 27.30 14.54 -26.57
C LYS A 217 28.32 13.60 -27.23
N LYS A 218 29.31 14.21 -27.88
CA LYS A 218 30.68 13.68 -27.94
C LYS A 218 31.53 14.52 -26.99
#